data_AF-A0A969GBA4-F1
#
_entry.id   AF-A0A969GBA4-F1
#
_cell.length_a   1.000
_cell.length_b   1.000
_cell.length_c   1.000
_cell.angle_alpha   90.00
_cell.angle_beta   90.00
_cell.angle_gamma   90.00
#
_symmetry.space_group_name_H-M   'P 1'
#
loop_
_entity.id
_entity.type
_entity.pdbx_description
1 polymer ?
#
loop_
_entity_poly.entity_id
_entity_poly.type
_entity_poly.pdbx_seq_one_letter_code
_entity_poly.pdbx_strand_id
1 'polypeptide(L)'
;MVFKDVFKRFFGKTKKDKKVIQAEMKKKATQITMPNPDDYNVLELNAWTFQEGYANRLFYDEDATKSLKKVFWIIVSLLLLFVLLPTLNLINLNISRIMERSSEIGVRKAFGASSGNILVQFVFENVILTIIGGVIGFVLAFFLIQTINNSQALGNVVLQFNGIVFIYSLLICLIFGICRELFLRIECRKCRFRKR
;
A
#
# COMPACT_ATOMS: atom_id res chain seq x y z
N MET A 1 -20.27 -31.94 -1.00
CA MET A 1 -20.26 -31.26 0.32
C MET A 1 -18.96 -31.52 1.09
N VAL A 2 -18.50 -32.78 1.18
CA VAL A 2 -17.26 -33.23 1.87
C VAL A 2 -15.97 -32.51 1.43
N PHE A 3 -15.82 -32.20 0.13
CA PHE A 3 -14.58 -31.62 -0.39
C PHE A 3 -14.35 -30.17 0.08
N LYS A 4 -15.43 -29.41 0.33
CA LYS A 4 -15.36 -28.04 0.83
C LYS A 4 -14.90 -28.02 2.29
N ASP A 5 -15.28 -29.02 3.08
CA ASP A 5 -14.89 -29.14 4.48
C ASP A 5 -13.44 -29.60 4.65
N VAL A 6 -12.95 -30.51 3.80
CA VAL A 6 -11.54 -30.92 3.79
C VAL A 6 -10.63 -29.76 3.35
N PHE A 7 -11.04 -29.02 2.31
CA PHE A 7 -10.30 -27.86 1.82
C PHE A 7 -10.28 -26.70 2.84
N LYS A 8 -11.38 -26.50 3.58
CA LYS A 8 -11.47 -25.53 4.68
C LYS A 8 -10.65 -25.95 5.91
N ARG A 9 -10.47 -27.26 6.13
CA ARG A 9 -9.57 -27.82 7.17
C ARG A 9 -8.09 -27.62 6.84
N PHE A 10 -7.72 -27.66 5.55
CA PHE A 10 -6.35 -27.44 5.09
C PHE A 10 -5.97 -25.95 5.00
N PHE A 11 -6.93 -25.07 4.70
CA PHE A 11 -6.72 -23.62 4.56
C PHE A 11 -7.37 -22.78 5.68
N GLY A 12 -7.49 -23.32 6.89
CA GLY A 12 -8.07 -22.64 8.06
C GLY A 12 -7.26 -21.42 8.51
N LYS A 13 -7.58 -20.24 7.96
CA LYS A 13 -6.97 -18.94 8.26
C LYS A 13 -7.33 -18.35 9.65
N THR A 14 -7.75 -19.14 10.65
CA THR A 14 -8.20 -18.60 11.94
C THR A 14 -7.39 -19.11 13.12
N LYS A 15 -6.94 -18.18 13.99
CA LYS A 15 -6.22 -18.46 15.26
C LYS A 15 -6.88 -19.51 16.17
N LYS A 16 -8.19 -19.73 16.03
CA LYS A 16 -8.98 -20.69 16.82
C LYS A 16 -8.75 -22.14 16.36
N ASP A 17 -8.52 -22.36 15.05
CA ASP A 17 -8.23 -23.68 14.48
C ASP A 17 -6.80 -24.13 14.80
N LYS A 18 -5.87 -23.17 14.96
CA LYS A 18 -4.48 -23.44 15.35
C LYS A 18 -4.40 -24.23 16.67
N LYS A 19 -5.19 -23.85 17.69
CA LYS A 19 -5.20 -24.54 18.99
C LYS A 19 -5.82 -25.93 18.91
N VAL A 20 -6.85 -26.09 18.08
CA VAL A 20 -7.54 -27.39 17.86
C VAL A 20 -6.61 -28.35 17.12
N ILE A 21 -5.93 -27.89 16.08
CA ILE A 21 -4.94 -28.67 15.32
C ILE A 21 -3.73 -29.03 16.19
N GLN A 22 -3.25 -28.11 17.03
CA GLN A 22 -2.18 -28.41 18.01
C GLN A 22 -2.60 -29.49 19.02
N ALA A 23 -3.85 -29.45 19.49
CA ALA A 23 -4.38 -30.46 20.40
C ALA A 23 -4.57 -31.82 19.73
N GLU A 24 -5.05 -31.86 18.48
CA GLU A 24 -5.16 -33.10 17.69
C GLU A 24 -3.78 -33.70 17.35
N MET A 25 -2.81 -32.86 16.98
CA MET A 25 -1.45 -33.29 16.68
C MET A 25 -0.72 -33.80 17.93
N LYS A 26 -0.90 -33.15 19.09
CA LYS A 26 -0.33 -33.64 20.36
C LYS A 26 -0.94 -34.98 20.78
N LYS A 27 -2.24 -35.19 20.55
CA LYS A 27 -2.91 -36.48 20.80
C LYS A 27 -2.44 -37.59 19.87
N LYS A 28 -2.19 -37.27 18.58
CA LYS A 28 -1.64 -38.23 17.62
C LYS A 28 -0.14 -38.49 17.82
N ALA A 29 0.61 -37.53 18.35
CA ALA A 29 2.02 -37.70 18.73
C ALA A 29 2.21 -38.84 19.73
N THR A 30 1.31 -38.96 20.70
CA THR A 30 1.36 -39.98 21.76
C THR A 30 1.11 -41.40 21.23
N GLN A 31 0.57 -41.55 20.02
CA GLN A 31 0.32 -42.86 19.39
C GLN A 31 1.47 -43.34 18.49
N ILE A 32 2.47 -42.50 18.22
CA ILE A 32 3.63 -42.88 17.42
C ILE A 32 4.69 -43.43 18.38
N THR A 33 4.85 -44.75 18.41
CA THR A 33 5.94 -45.41 19.14
C THR A 33 7.27 -45.14 18.44
N MET A 34 8.25 -44.62 19.18
CA MET A 34 9.57 -44.29 18.66
C MET A 34 10.36 -45.59 18.39
N PRO A 35 10.95 -45.79 17.20
CA PRO A 35 11.67 -47.01 16.89
C PRO A 35 13.00 -47.18 17.65
N ASN A 36 13.57 -46.13 18.24
CA ASN A 36 14.80 -46.20 19.04
C ASN A 36 14.78 -45.21 20.22
N PRO A 37 14.57 -45.67 21.47
CA PRO A 37 14.46 -44.80 22.65
C PRO A 37 15.77 -44.14 23.11
N ASP A 38 16.94 -44.69 22.73
CA ASP A 38 18.23 -44.26 23.30
C ASP A 38 18.85 -43.03 22.59
N ASP A 39 18.45 -42.75 21.34
CA ASP A 39 18.98 -41.62 20.56
C ASP A 39 18.12 -40.34 20.66
N TYR A 40 16.82 -40.48 20.97
CA TYR A 40 15.86 -39.37 20.92
C TYR A 40 14.84 -39.43 22.07
N ASN A 41 14.94 -38.51 23.02
CA ASN A 41 14.10 -38.47 24.23
C ASN A 41 12.85 -37.57 24.14
N VAL A 42 12.72 -36.76 23.08
CA VAL A 42 11.61 -35.80 22.92
C VAL A 42 11.15 -35.73 21.47
N LEU A 43 9.82 -35.81 21.26
CA LEU A 43 9.20 -35.73 19.94
C LEU A 43 8.36 -34.45 19.88
N GLU A 44 8.99 -33.36 19.43
CA GLU A 44 8.36 -32.04 19.34
C GLU A 44 7.55 -31.88 18.05
N LEU A 45 6.25 -32.18 18.14
CA LEU A 45 5.32 -31.88 17.05
C LEU A 45 4.85 -30.42 17.12
N ASN A 46 5.49 -29.59 16.32
CA ASN A 46 5.16 -28.18 16.20
C ASN A 46 4.21 -27.92 15.02
N ALA A 47 2.95 -27.57 15.29
CA ALA A 47 2.00 -27.14 14.26
C ALA A 47 2.17 -25.63 13.96
N TRP A 48 3.30 -25.28 13.35
CA TRP A 48 3.57 -23.91 12.93
C TRP A 48 2.77 -23.55 11.68
N THR A 49 2.33 -22.31 11.61
CA THR A 49 1.82 -21.75 10.35
C THR A 49 2.99 -21.47 9.40
N PHE A 50 2.73 -21.38 8.09
CA PHE A 50 3.76 -21.05 7.09
C PHE A 50 4.57 -19.80 7.47
N GLN A 51 3.89 -18.78 8.00
CA GLN A 51 4.51 -17.53 8.44
C GLN A 51 5.40 -17.70 9.67
N GLU A 52 4.99 -18.53 10.63
CA GLU A 52 5.77 -18.83 11.83
C GLU A 52 6.99 -19.69 11.49
N GLY A 53 6.84 -20.67 10.60
CA GLY A 53 7.96 -21.49 10.13
C GLY A 53 8.99 -20.66 9.34
N TYR A 54 8.53 -19.73 8.50
CA TYR A 54 9.43 -18.81 7.79
C TYR A 54 10.15 -17.86 8.77
N ALA A 55 9.43 -17.28 9.73
CA ALA A 55 10.01 -16.40 10.73
C ALA A 55 10.99 -17.14 11.66
N ASN A 56 10.67 -18.37 12.06
CA ASN A 56 11.54 -19.19 12.90
C ASN A 56 12.83 -19.57 12.16
N ARG A 57 12.78 -19.95 10.87
CA ARG A 57 13.99 -20.21 10.08
C ARG A 57 14.92 -19.00 9.96
N LEU A 58 14.39 -17.78 9.99
CA LEU A 58 15.17 -16.55 9.93
C LEU A 58 15.84 -16.17 11.28
N PHE A 59 15.17 -16.44 12.41
CA PHE A 59 15.61 -15.94 13.73
C PHE A 59 15.97 -17.03 14.75
N TYR A 60 15.79 -18.31 14.38
CA TYR A 60 16.10 -19.52 15.14
C TYR A 60 15.80 -19.41 16.66
N ASP A 61 14.59 -18.93 16.98
CA ASP A 61 14.13 -18.70 18.35
C ASP A 61 13.34 -19.93 18.83
N GLU A 62 13.33 -20.20 20.13
CA GLU A 62 12.62 -21.35 20.71
C GLU A 62 11.09 -21.23 20.50
N ASP A 63 10.59 -19.99 20.50
CA ASP A 63 9.18 -19.67 20.24
C ASP A 63 8.97 -19.08 18.83
N ALA A 64 8.45 -19.86 17.90
CA ALA A 64 8.11 -19.38 16.54
C ALA A 64 7.13 -18.18 16.51
N THR A 65 6.34 -17.98 17.58
CA THR A 65 5.45 -16.81 17.72
C THR A 65 6.19 -15.52 18.04
N LYS A 66 7.32 -15.59 18.76
CA LYS A 66 8.19 -14.43 19.04
C LYS A 66 8.93 -14.01 17.77
N SER A 67 9.44 -14.98 17.00
CA SER A 67 10.08 -14.72 15.69
C SER A 67 9.13 -14.00 14.73
N LEU A 68 7.86 -14.43 14.66
CA LEU A 68 6.87 -13.78 13.79
C LEU A 68 6.63 -12.32 14.20
N LYS A 69 6.52 -12.03 15.50
CA LYS A 69 6.38 -10.65 15.99
C LYS A 69 7.60 -9.79 15.63
N LYS A 70 8.82 -10.34 15.75
CA LYS A 70 10.07 -9.65 15.40
C LYS A 70 10.10 -9.29 13.90
N VAL A 71 9.84 -10.26 13.02
CA VAL A 71 9.75 -10.04 11.56
C VAL A 71 8.72 -8.96 11.24
N PHE A 72 7.54 -9.06 11.85
CA PHE A 72 6.47 -8.10 11.60
C PHE A 72 6.87 -6.67 11.98
N TRP A 73 7.48 -6.48 13.16
CA TRP A 73 7.97 -5.16 13.58
C TRP A 73 9.08 -4.62 12.69
N ILE A 74 10.01 -5.46 12.22
CA ILE A 74 11.06 -5.06 11.28
C ILE A 74 10.46 -4.57 9.96
N ILE A 75 9.53 -5.34 9.39
CA ILE A 75 8.87 -4.98 8.12
C ILE A 75 8.07 -3.69 8.28
N VAL A 76 7.29 -3.56 9.36
CA VAL A 76 6.51 -2.34 9.62
C VAL A 76 7.42 -1.13 9.81
N SER A 77 8.51 -1.26 10.55
CA SER A 77 9.49 -0.18 10.74
C SER A 77 10.11 0.26 9.41
N LEU A 78 10.51 -0.72 8.58
CA LEU A 78 11.07 -0.45 7.27
C LEU A 78 10.06 0.26 6.36
N LEU A 79 8.83 -0.26 6.27
CA LEU A 79 7.75 0.36 5.49
C LEU A 79 7.47 1.80 5.94
N LEU A 80 7.47 2.04 7.26
CA LEU A 80 7.28 3.37 7.81
C LEU A 80 8.38 4.33 7.34
N LEU A 81 9.64 3.92 7.40
CA LEU A 81 10.78 4.72 6.93
C LEU A 81 10.67 5.02 5.42
N PHE A 82 10.34 4.00 4.61
CA PHE A 82 10.15 4.13 3.17
C PHE A 82 9.03 5.12 2.78
N VAL A 83 7.96 5.19 3.57
CA VAL A 83 6.86 6.15 3.36
C VAL A 83 7.22 7.55 3.88
N LEU A 84 8.07 7.64 4.90
CA LEU A 84 8.43 8.90 5.54
C LEU A 84 9.32 9.76 4.63
N LEU A 85 10.26 9.16 3.92
CA LEU A 85 11.14 9.89 2.98
C LEU A 85 10.38 10.68 1.88
N PRO A 86 9.50 10.06 1.07
CA PRO A 86 8.76 10.78 0.05
C PRO A 86 7.74 11.75 0.65
N THR A 87 7.17 11.47 1.82
CA THR A 87 6.18 12.36 2.44
C THR A 87 6.81 13.67 2.94
N LEU A 88 7.98 13.63 3.58
CA LEU A 88 8.71 14.84 3.95
C LEU A 88 9.09 15.68 2.73
N ASN A 89 9.56 15.04 1.67
CA ASN A 89 9.89 15.73 0.42
C ASN A 89 8.63 16.38 -0.20
N LEU A 90 7.52 15.65 -0.22
CA LEU A 90 6.24 16.16 -0.73
C LEU A 90 5.74 17.36 0.08
N ILE A 91 5.90 17.35 1.41
CA ILE A 91 5.52 18.47 2.28
C ILE A 91 6.34 19.72 1.92
N ASN A 92 7.66 19.59 1.81
CA ASN A 92 8.54 20.72 1.48
C ASN A 92 8.21 21.32 0.11
N LEU A 93 8.01 20.46 -0.91
CA LEU A 93 7.62 20.89 -2.25
C LEU A 93 6.23 21.57 -2.26
N ASN A 94 5.27 21.05 -1.49
CA ASN A 94 3.94 21.65 -1.38
C ASN A 94 4.01 23.04 -0.73
N ILE A 95 4.79 23.21 0.34
CA ILE A 95 4.95 24.52 1.01
C ILE A 95 5.57 25.54 0.04
N SER A 96 6.65 25.18 -0.65
CA SER A 96 7.31 26.06 -1.63
C SER A 96 6.33 26.52 -2.72
N ARG A 97 5.59 25.58 -3.31
CA ARG A 97 4.60 25.88 -4.36
C ARG A 97 3.45 26.77 -3.87
N ILE A 98 2.99 26.57 -2.63
CA ILE A 98 1.94 27.41 -2.03
C ILE A 98 2.47 28.84 -1.85
N MET A 99 3.72 29.01 -1.42
CA MET A 99 4.33 30.33 -1.24
C MET A 99 4.51 31.07 -2.57
N GLU A 100 5.07 30.41 -3.59
CA GLU A 100 5.26 30.98 -4.93
C GLU A 100 3.91 31.40 -5.55
N ARG A 101 2.89 30.53 -5.50
CA ARG A 101 1.57 30.87 -6.04
C ARG A 101 0.87 31.96 -5.24
N SER A 102 1.04 31.99 -3.92
CA SER A 102 0.41 33.02 -3.08
C SER A 102 0.99 34.41 -3.34
N SER A 103 2.29 34.53 -3.65
CA SER A 103 2.92 35.81 -3.98
C SER A 103 2.43 36.35 -5.33
N GLU A 104 2.31 35.49 -6.36
CA GLU A 104 1.74 35.85 -7.66
C GLU A 104 0.28 36.32 -7.55
N ILE A 105 -0.55 35.59 -6.80
CA ILE A 105 -1.95 35.96 -6.54
C ILE A 105 -2.01 37.28 -5.76
N GLY A 106 -1.11 37.50 -4.81
CA GLY A 106 -1.00 38.74 -4.04
C GLY A 106 -0.71 39.96 -4.91
N VAL A 107 0.25 39.85 -5.83
CA VAL A 107 0.61 40.92 -6.77
C VAL A 107 -0.55 41.22 -7.71
N ARG A 108 -1.14 40.20 -8.37
CA ARG A 108 -2.27 40.40 -9.30
C ARG A 108 -3.48 41.06 -8.62
N LYS A 109 -3.71 40.75 -7.34
CA LYS A 109 -4.80 41.33 -6.54
C LYS A 109 -4.53 42.78 -6.14
N ALA A 110 -3.27 43.18 -5.95
CA ALA A 110 -2.88 44.58 -5.71
C ALA A 110 -3.17 45.46 -6.94
N PHE A 111 -3.09 44.89 -8.15
CA PHE A 111 -3.49 45.54 -9.41
C PHE A 111 -5.01 45.48 -9.68
N GLY A 112 -5.84 45.06 -8.71
CA GLY A 112 -7.30 45.08 -8.85
C GLY A 112 -7.92 43.91 -9.61
N ALA A 113 -7.15 42.86 -9.93
CA ALA A 113 -7.69 41.70 -10.65
C ALA A 113 -8.72 40.91 -9.81
N SER A 114 -9.84 40.54 -10.44
CA SER A 114 -10.86 39.66 -9.83
C SER A 114 -10.24 38.30 -9.52
N SER A 115 -10.28 37.90 -8.25
CA SER A 115 -9.72 36.61 -7.78
C SER A 115 -10.45 35.39 -8.37
N GLY A 116 -11.60 35.58 -9.02
CA GLY A 116 -12.35 34.51 -9.69
C GLY A 116 -11.73 34.09 -11.03
N ASN A 117 -11.33 35.04 -11.87
CA ASN A 117 -10.78 34.74 -13.20
C ASN A 117 -9.44 34.00 -13.11
N ILE A 118 -8.61 34.38 -12.13
CA ILE A 118 -7.32 33.74 -11.85
C ILE A 118 -7.52 32.27 -11.46
N LEU A 119 -8.54 31.97 -10.64
CA LEU A 119 -8.84 30.60 -10.23
C LEU A 119 -9.25 29.72 -11.42
N VAL A 120 -10.13 30.23 -12.30
CA VAL A 120 -10.61 29.48 -13.47
C VAL A 120 -9.44 29.17 -14.41
N GLN A 121 -8.55 30.14 -14.63
CA GLN A 121 -7.34 29.93 -15.44
C GLN A 121 -6.46 28.80 -14.88
N PHE A 122 -6.20 28.81 -13.57
CA PHE A 122 -5.39 27.77 -12.93
C PHE A 122 -6.06 26.39 -12.93
N VAL A 123 -7.38 26.33 -12.72
CA VAL A 123 -8.11 25.06 -12.80
C VAL A 123 -8.02 24.49 -14.22
N PHE A 124 -8.21 25.33 -15.24
CA PHE A 124 -8.12 24.91 -16.64
C PHE A 124 -6.71 24.39 -17.00
N GLU A 125 -5.66 25.10 -16.58
CA GLU A 125 -4.27 24.67 -16.78
C GLU A 125 -3.98 23.33 -16.11
N ASN A 126 -4.40 23.14 -14.85
CA ASN A 126 -4.22 21.88 -14.14
C ASN A 126 -5.01 20.73 -14.79
N VAL A 127 -6.23 20.98 -15.28
CA VAL A 127 -7.03 19.96 -15.98
C VAL A 127 -6.33 19.52 -17.26
N ILE A 128 -5.81 20.45 -18.05
CA ILE A 128 -5.04 20.13 -19.26
C ILE A 128 -3.80 19.28 -18.90
N LEU A 129 -3.02 19.71 -17.90
CA LEU A 129 -1.85 18.95 -17.46
C LEU A 129 -2.20 17.54 -16.98
N THR A 130 -3.32 17.39 -16.28
CA THR A 130 -3.81 16.08 -15.79
C THR A 130 -4.22 15.18 -16.95
N ILE A 131 -4.88 15.73 -17.98
CA ILE A 131 -5.26 14.97 -19.17
C ILE A 131 -4.03 14.51 -19.93
N ILE A 132 -3.06 15.41 -20.17
CA ILE A 132 -1.81 15.08 -20.87
C ILE A 132 -1.05 13.98 -20.10
N GLY A 133 -0.90 14.15 -18.77
CA GLY A 133 -0.27 13.14 -17.92
C GLY A 133 -1.01 11.80 -17.92
N GLY A 134 -2.35 11.84 -17.94
CA GLY A 134 -3.19 10.65 -18.05
C GLY A 134 -2.97 9.89 -19.36
N VAL A 135 -2.93 10.60 -20.49
CA VAL A 135 -2.66 10.00 -21.80
C VAL A 135 -1.27 9.37 -21.85
N ILE A 136 -0.25 10.08 -21.36
CA ILE A 136 1.13 9.54 -21.29
C ILE A 136 1.17 8.29 -20.40
N GLY A 137 0.55 8.34 -19.23
CA GLY A 137 0.47 7.21 -18.31
C GLY A 137 -0.25 6.01 -18.91
N PHE A 138 -1.33 6.24 -19.67
CA PHE A 138 -2.05 5.19 -20.40
C PHE A 138 -1.17 4.48 -21.41
N VAL A 139 -0.45 5.23 -22.24
CA VAL A 139 0.45 4.68 -23.28
C VAL A 139 1.58 3.86 -22.64
N LEU A 140 2.19 4.39 -21.58
CA LEU A 140 3.26 3.69 -20.85
C LEU A 140 2.74 2.40 -20.19
N ALA A 141 1.56 2.44 -19.56
CA ALA A 141 0.96 1.27 -18.94
C ALA A 141 0.68 0.16 -19.96
N PHE A 142 0.15 0.52 -21.14
CA PHE A 142 -0.08 -0.42 -22.24
C PHE A 142 1.22 -1.10 -22.69
N PHE A 143 2.28 -0.31 -22.92
CA PHE A 143 3.58 -0.82 -23.34
C PHE A 143 4.23 -1.74 -22.30
N LEU A 144 4.14 -1.36 -21.02
CA LEU A 144 4.65 -2.17 -19.91
C LEU A 144 3.92 -3.51 -19.81
N ILE A 145 2.58 -3.52 -19.89
CA ILE A 145 1.79 -4.75 -19.83
C ILE A 145 2.17 -5.68 -21.00
N GLN A 146 2.32 -5.14 -22.21
CA GLN A 146 2.72 -5.93 -23.37
C GLN A 146 4.13 -6.53 -23.20
N THR A 147 5.08 -5.72 -22.73
CA THR A 147 6.47 -6.18 -22.50
C THR A 147 6.54 -7.27 -21.43
N ILE A 148 5.78 -7.10 -20.34
CA ILE A 148 5.72 -8.08 -19.25
C ILE A 148 5.06 -9.38 -19.70
N ASN A 149 3.95 -9.31 -20.45
CA ASN A 149 3.29 -10.50 -20.97
C ASN A 149 4.18 -11.28 -21.97
N ASN A 150 4.96 -10.56 -22.80
CA ASN A 150 5.88 -11.19 -23.77
C ASN A 150 7.09 -11.86 -23.09
N SER A 151 7.57 -11.31 -21.98
CA SER A 151 8.75 -11.82 -21.27
C SER A 151 8.47 -13.04 -20.38
N GLN A 152 7.20 -13.47 -20.24
CA GLN A 152 6.77 -14.56 -19.35
C GLN A 152 7.29 -14.43 -17.90
N ALA A 153 7.65 -13.21 -17.46
CA ALA A 153 8.26 -12.97 -16.15
C ALA A 153 7.34 -13.32 -14.96
N LEU A 154 6.02 -13.36 -15.19
CA LEU A 154 5.02 -13.75 -14.20
C LEU A 154 4.43 -15.16 -14.41
N GLY A 155 5.01 -15.99 -15.27
CA GLY A 155 4.48 -17.33 -15.59
C GLY A 155 3.12 -17.26 -16.30
N ASN A 156 2.15 -18.09 -15.91
CA ASN A 156 0.81 -18.21 -16.53
C ASN A 156 -0.17 -17.06 -16.17
N VAL A 157 0.28 -15.99 -15.52
CA VAL A 157 -0.58 -14.86 -15.17
C VAL A 157 -0.55 -13.83 -16.29
N VAL A 158 -1.62 -13.78 -17.09
CA VAL A 158 -1.79 -12.78 -18.15
C VAL A 158 -2.35 -11.50 -17.52
N LEU A 159 -1.59 -10.41 -17.59
CA LEU A 159 -2.08 -9.09 -17.18
C LEU A 159 -3.07 -8.57 -18.21
N GLN A 160 -4.32 -8.35 -17.78
CA GLN A 160 -5.35 -7.74 -18.61
C GLN A 160 -5.50 -6.26 -18.29
N PHE A 161 -5.61 -5.45 -19.35
CA PHE A 161 -5.85 -4.02 -19.22
C PHE A 161 -7.36 -3.75 -19.05
N ASN A 162 -7.74 -3.13 -17.92
CA ASN A 162 -9.11 -2.71 -17.68
C ASN A 162 -9.25 -1.19 -17.78
N GLY A 163 -9.81 -0.71 -18.89
CA GLY A 163 -10.02 0.72 -19.14
C GLY A 163 -10.95 1.41 -18.14
N ILE A 164 -11.84 0.67 -17.48
CA ILE A 164 -12.76 1.23 -16.48
C ILE A 164 -11.97 1.68 -15.23
N VAL A 165 -10.99 0.90 -14.81
CA VAL A 165 -10.12 1.24 -13.67
C VAL A 165 -9.31 2.50 -13.98
N PHE A 166 -8.85 2.64 -15.23
CA PHE A 166 -8.18 3.84 -15.70
C PHE A 166 -9.08 5.08 -15.60
N ILE A 167 -10.33 4.99 -16.06
CA ILE A 167 -11.29 6.10 -15.98
C ILE A 167 -11.53 6.51 -14.51
N TYR A 168 -11.76 5.54 -13.61
CA TYR A 168 -11.90 5.85 -12.18
C TYR A 168 -10.67 6.54 -11.60
N SER A 169 -9.47 6.07 -11.96
CA SER A 169 -8.22 6.69 -11.48
C SER A 169 -8.08 8.13 -11.97
N LEU A 170 -8.45 8.40 -13.24
CA LEU A 170 -8.38 9.73 -13.85
C LEU A 170 -9.41 10.68 -13.21
N LEU A 171 -10.62 10.19 -12.95
CA LEU A 171 -11.65 10.96 -12.24
C LEU A 171 -11.20 11.33 -10.82
N ILE A 172 -10.64 10.38 -10.08
CA ILE A 172 -10.11 10.62 -8.72
C ILE A 172 -9.01 11.67 -8.78
N CYS A 173 -8.03 11.55 -9.69
CA CYS A 173 -6.97 12.54 -9.86
C CYS A 173 -7.51 13.95 -10.15
N LEU A 174 -8.52 14.06 -11.01
CA LEU A 174 -9.13 15.33 -11.38
C LEU A 174 -9.87 15.97 -10.19
N ILE A 175 -10.63 15.17 -9.43
CA ILE A 175 -11.32 15.62 -8.21
C ILE A 175 -10.31 16.12 -7.16
N PHE A 176 -9.24 15.36 -6.90
CA PHE A 176 -8.19 15.77 -5.97
C PHE A 176 -7.49 17.06 -6.42
N GLY A 177 -7.19 17.19 -7.71
CA GLY A 177 -6.59 18.39 -8.29
C GLY A 177 -7.47 19.63 -8.06
N ILE A 178 -8.76 19.55 -8.38
CA ILE A 178 -9.71 20.64 -8.16
C ILE A 178 -9.84 20.98 -6.67
N CYS A 179 -9.92 19.96 -5.80
CA CYS A 179 -10.01 20.16 -4.36
C CYS A 179 -8.79 20.91 -3.81
N ARG A 180 -7.58 20.57 -4.27
CA ARG A 180 -6.34 21.27 -3.91
C ARG A 180 -6.38 22.75 -4.30
N GLU A 181 -6.82 23.06 -5.53
CA GLU A 181 -6.90 24.46 -6.00
C GLU A 181 -7.99 25.25 -5.26
N LEU A 182 -9.10 24.60 -4.90
CA LEU A 182 -10.13 25.22 -4.07
C LEU A 182 -9.64 25.50 -2.64
N PHE A 183 -8.87 24.59 -2.06
CA PHE A 183 -8.25 24.79 -0.75
C PHE A 183 -7.27 25.99 -0.76
N LEU A 184 -6.43 26.09 -1.79
CA LEU A 184 -5.51 27.21 -1.98
C LEU A 184 -6.25 28.56 -2.02
N ARG A 185 -7.42 28.62 -2.68
CA ARG A 185 -8.28 29.81 -2.71
C ARG A 185 -8.72 30.25 -1.30
N ILE A 186 -9.06 29.30 -0.42
CA ILE A 186 -9.51 29.59 0.96
C ILE A 186 -8.34 30.18 1.76
N GLU A 187 -7.15 29.62 1.63
CA GLU A 187 -5.96 30.08 2.34
C GLU A 187 -5.54 31.49 1.88
N CYS A 188 -5.54 31.75 0.56
CA CYS A 188 -5.30 33.09 0.02
C CYS A 188 -6.38 34.12 0.42
N ARG A 189 -7.59 33.69 0.80
CA ARG A 189 -8.63 34.57 1.37
C ARG A 189 -8.28 34.97 2.81
N LYS A 190 -7.67 34.07 3.57
CA LYS A 190 -7.27 34.25 4.98
C LYS A 190 -6.10 35.23 5.15
N CYS A 191 -5.15 35.25 4.23
CA CYS A 191 -4.04 36.24 4.22
C CYS A 191 -4.51 37.70 4.08
N ARG A 192 -5.77 37.96 3.74
CA ARG A 192 -6.35 39.33 3.73
C ARG A 192 -6.46 39.93 5.15
N PHE A 193 -6.40 39.12 6.22
CA PHE A 193 -6.64 39.58 7.60
C PHE A 193 -5.43 39.61 8.54
N ARG A 194 -4.22 39.27 8.08
CA ARG A 194 -3.00 39.33 8.90
C ARG A 194 -2.09 40.49 8.46
N LYS A 195 -2.66 41.70 8.50
CA LYS A 195 -1.92 42.97 8.60
C LYS A 195 -2.26 43.59 9.95
N ARG A 196 -1.61 43.10 11.00
CA ARG A 196 -1.13 43.85 12.16
C ARG A 196 0.08 43.11 12.69
#